data_AF-A0A532CIW5-F1
#
_entry.id   AF-A0A532CIW5-F1
#
_cell.length_a   1.000
_cell.length_b   1.000
_cell.length_c   1.000
_cell.angle_alpha   90.00
_cell.angle_beta   90.00
_cell.angle_gamma   90.00
#
_symmetry.space_group_name_H-M   'P 1'
#
loop_
_entity.id
_entity.type
_entity.pdbx_description
1 polymer ?
#
loop_
_entity_poly.entity_id
_entity_poly.type
_entity_poly.pdbx_seq_one_letter_code
_entity_poly.pdbx_strand_id
1 'polypeptide(L)'
;MANKPRRSADFPKAAIEALWQGNVIEAIKVVRQERNIGLKEAKEAVETYIASEPTLKKKMDQVLATAKQRFIRWLIGFLVLAAGIAYFVLG
;
A
#
# COMPACT_ATOMS: atom_id res chain seq x y z
N MET A 1 -9.18 -22.57 26.05
CA MET A 1 -10.03 -22.07 24.95
C MET A 1 -9.50 -20.71 24.48
N ALA A 2 -8.71 -20.68 23.41
CA ALA A 2 -8.09 -19.46 22.89
C ALA A 2 -9.09 -18.72 21.99
N ASN A 3 -9.69 -17.64 22.48
CA ASN A 3 -10.55 -16.76 21.69
C ASN A 3 -9.68 -15.83 20.84
N LYS A 4 -9.39 -16.26 19.60
CA LYS A 4 -8.72 -15.46 18.57
C LYS A 4 -9.77 -14.50 17.97
N PRO A 5 -9.58 -13.17 18.00
CA PRO A 5 -10.59 -12.25 17.49
C PRO A 5 -10.79 -12.48 15.99
N ARG A 6 -11.98 -12.93 15.60
CA ARG A 6 -12.41 -13.19 14.21
C ARG A 6 -12.54 -11.92 13.34
N ARG A 7 -11.80 -10.85 13.65
CA ARG A 7 -12.03 -9.50 13.10
C ARG A 7 -11.79 -9.39 11.58
N SER A 8 -10.92 -10.23 11.02
CA SER A 8 -10.49 -10.17 9.61
C SER A 8 -11.29 -11.07 8.68
N ALA A 9 -11.97 -12.12 9.19
CA ALA A 9 -12.69 -13.08 8.35
C ALA A 9 -14.12 -12.64 8.01
N ASP A 10 -14.72 -11.76 8.82
CA ASP A 10 -16.10 -11.28 8.67
C ASP A 10 -16.19 -9.90 8.00
N PHE A 11 -15.17 -9.48 7.23
CA PHE A 11 -15.30 -8.22 6.48
C PHE A 11 -16.21 -8.47 5.26
N PRO A 12 -17.35 -7.78 5.15
CA PRO A 12 -18.31 -8.09 4.09
C PRO A 12 -17.66 -7.87 2.73
N LYS A 13 -17.78 -8.84 1.82
CA LYS A 13 -17.19 -8.77 0.48
C LYS A 13 -17.62 -7.51 -0.28
N ALA A 14 -18.90 -7.13 -0.14
CA ALA A 14 -19.44 -5.90 -0.72
C ALA A 14 -18.74 -4.63 -0.19
N ALA A 15 -18.28 -4.63 1.06
CA ALA A 15 -17.51 -3.50 1.60
C ALA A 15 -16.09 -3.43 1.01
N ILE A 16 -15.49 -4.60 0.73
CA ILE A 16 -14.17 -4.68 0.07
C ILE A 16 -14.28 -4.17 -1.37
N GLU A 17 -15.30 -4.59 -2.11
CA GLU A 17 -15.56 -4.11 -3.47
C GLU A 17 -15.79 -2.60 -3.52
N ALA A 18 -16.61 -2.07 -2.60
CA ALA A 18 -16.81 -0.62 -2.47
C ALA A 18 -15.50 0.12 -2.17
N LEU A 19 -14.62 -0.45 -1.33
CA LEU A 19 -13.29 0.12 -1.07
C LEU A 19 -12.40 0.12 -2.32
N TRP A 20 -12.42 -0.95 -3.10
CA TRP A 20 -11.66 -1.05 -4.35
C TRP A 20 -12.11 -0.05 -5.41
N GLN A 21 -13.40 0.30 -5.41
CA GLN A 21 -13.95 1.36 -6.27
C GLN A 21 -13.68 2.78 -5.75
N GLY A 22 -13.03 2.93 -4.58
CA GLY A 22 -12.79 4.22 -3.94
C GLY A 22 -14.01 4.78 -3.20
N ASN A 23 -15.10 4.02 -3.09
CA ASN A 23 -16.32 4.43 -2.43
C ASN A 23 -16.33 4.05 -0.94
N VAL A 24 -15.55 4.79 -0.15
CA VAL A 24 -15.41 4.56 1.29
C VAL A 24 -16.74 4.71 2.04
N ILE A 25 -17.62 5.62 1.60
CA ILE A 25 -18.92 5.85 2.24
C ILE A 25 -19.82 4.63 2.11
N GLU A 26 -19.84 4.02 0.92
CA GLU A 26 -20.61 2.80 0.67
C GLU A 26 -20.05 1.61 1.46
N ALA A 27 -18.73 1.48 1.53
CA ALA A 27 -18.09 0.46 2.37
C ALA A 27 -18.50 0.60 3.85
N ILE A 28 -18.52 1.81 4.40
CA ILE A 28 -18.96 2.07 5.77
C ILE A 28 -20.44 1.71 5.94
N LYS A 29 -21.31 2.04 4.97
CA LYS A 29 -22.74 1.66 5.02
C LYS A 29 -22.92 0.15 5.05
N VAL A 30 -22.24 -0.58 4.16
CA VAL A 30 -22.30 -2.04 4.09
C VAL A 30 -21.81 -2.65 5.39
N VAL A 31 -20.66 -2.22 5.91
CA VAL A 31 -20.12 -2.71 7.19
C VAL A 31 -21.09 -2.42 8.35
N ARG A 32 -21.70 -1.24 8.36
CA ARG A 32 -22.69 -0.85 9.36
C ARG A 32 -23.94 -1.74 9.33
N GLN A 33 -24.47 -2.01 8.13
CA GLN A 33 -25.68 -2.82 7.96
C GLN A 33 -25.44 -4.29 8.30
N GLU A 34 -24.36 -4.86 7.78
CA GLU A 34 -23.98 -6.28 7.97
C GLU A 34 -23.59 -6.59 9.41
N ARG A 35 -22.81 -5.72 10.06
CA ARG A 35 -22.34 -5.93 11.43
C ARG A 35 -23.26 -5.32 12.49
N ASN A 36 -24.28 -4.58 12.08
CA ASN A 36 -25.21 -3.85 12.97
C ASN A 36 -24.50 -2.95 14.01
N ILE A 37 -23.36 -2.36 13.62
CA ILE A 37 -22.51 -1.55 14.50
C ILE A 37 -22.79 -0.05 14.34
N GLY A 38 -22.26 0.75 15.28
CA GLY A 38 -22.35 2.21 15.19
C GLY A 38 -21.57 2.78 14.00
N LEU A 39 -21.93 3.98 13.55
CA LEU A 39 -21.22 4.67 12.44
C LEU A 39 -19.72 4.84 12.72
N LYS A 40 -19.38 5.14 13.98
CA LYS A 40 -17.99 5.32 14.44
C LYS A 40 -17.21 4.00 14.33
N GLU A 41 -17.80 2.90 14.79
CA GLU A 41 -17.19 1.58 14.73
C GLU A 41 -17.06 1.06 13.29
N ALA A 42 -18.06 1.33 12.44
CA ALA A 42 -18.00 0.99 11.02
C ALA A 42 -16.88 1.74 10.30
N LYS A 43 -16.73 3.04 10.57
CA LYS A 43 -15.64 3.87 10.06
C LYS A 43 -14.29 3.34 10.54
N GLU A 44 -14.15 3.09 11.84
CA GLU A 44 -12.91 2.59 12.43
C GLU A 44 -12.54 1.20 11.90
N ALA A 45 -13.52 0.31 11.67
CA ALA A 45 -13.30 -0.99 11.06
C ALA A 45 -12.80 -0.87 9.61
N VAL A 46 -13.38 0.05 8.82
CA VAL A 46 -12.95 0.33 7.45
C VAL A 46 -11.55 0.97 7.42
N GLU A 47 -11.30 1.98 8.25
CA GLU A 47 -9.98 2.60 8.37
C GLU A 47 -8.92 1.61 8.85
N THR A 48 -9.26 0.77 9.83
CA THR A 48 -8.40 -0.32 10.31
C THR A 48 -8.15 -1.34 9.21
N TYR A 49 -9.13 -1.67 8.37
CA TYR A 49 -8.94 -2.58 7.25
C TYR A 49 -7.99 -2.00 6.19
N ILE A 50 -8.19 -0.72 5.81
CA ILE A 50 -7.29 0.01 4.91
C ILE A 50 -5.87 0.11 5.50
N ALA A 51 -5.75 0.41 6.80
CA ALA A 51 -4.48 0.52 7.50
C ALA A 51 -3.80 -0.84 7.74
N SER A 52 -4.60 -1.90 7.92
CA SER A 52 -4.18 -3.29 8.12
C SER A 52 -4.08 -4.08 6.83
N GLU A 53 -4.05 -3.43 5.66
CA GLU A 53 -3.50 -3.97 4.41
C GLU A 53 -2.02 -3.55 4.26
N PRO A 54 -1.08 -4.09 5.07
CA PRO A 54 0.35 -3.93 4.81
C PRO A 54 0.78 -4.63 3.52
N THR A 55 -0.07 -5.47 2.93
CA THR A 55 0.10 -6.08 1.60
C THR A 55 0.04 -5.05 0.47
N LEU A 56 -0.74 -3.97 0.61
CA LEU A 56 -0.74 -2.84 -0.35
C LEU A 56 0.56 -2.03 -0.25
N LYS A 57 0.99 -1.70 0.97
CA LYS A 57 2.28 -1.01 1.22
C LYS A 57 3.47 -1.83 0.72
N LYS A 58 3.49 -3.14 0.99
CA LYS A 58 4.60 -4.03 0.60
C LYS A 58 4.71 -4.19 -0.92
N LYS A 59 3.61 -4.08 -1.68
CA LYS A 59 3.65 -4.03 -3.16
C LYS A 59 4.18 -2.69 -3.68
N MET A 60 3.86 -1.56 -3.04
CA MET A 60 4.35 -0.24 -3.46
C MET A 60 5.82 0.01 -3.10
N ASP A 61 6.28 -0.45 -1.94
CA ASP A 61 7.70 -0.41 -1.55
C ASP A 61 8.57 -1.24 -2.52
N GLN A 62 8.05 -2.36 -3.04
CA GLN A 62 8.77 -3.15 -4.04
C GLN A 62 8.90 -2.43 -5.38
N VAL A 63 7.89 -1.65 -5.81
CA VAL A 63 7.95 -0.88 -7.07
C VAL A 63 8.88 0.33 -6.93
N LEU A 64 8.91 0.97 -5.76
CA LEU A 64 9.87 2.04 -5.45
C LEU A 64 11.31 1.50 -5.34
N ALA A 65 11.50 0.32 -4.76
CA ALA A 65 12.82 -0.31 -4.63
C ALA A 65 13.35 -0.88 -5.96
N THR A 66 12.51 -1.45 -6.81
CA THR A 66 12.95 -2.03 -8.11
C THR A 66 13.22 -0.97 -9.17
N ALA A 67 12.48 0.15 -9.19
CA ALA A 67 12.77 1.25 -10.11
C ALA A 67 14.08 1.97 -9.75
N LYS A 68 14.38 2.16 -8.46
CA LYS A 68 15.59 2.87 -8.03
C LYS A 68 16.88 2.09 -8.29
N GLN A 69 16.88 0.76 -8.16
CA GLN A 69 18.12 -0.01 -8.10
C GLN A 69 18.84 -0.11 -9.46
N ARG A 70 18.08 -0.21 -10.56
CA ARG A 70 18.65 -0.28 -11.91
C ARG A 70 19.07 1.10 -12.42
N PHE A 71 18.28 2.14 -12.10
CA PHE A 71 18.61 3.52 -12.44
C PHE A 71 19.82 4.03 -11.65
N ILE A 72 19.91 3.76 -10.35
CA ILE A 72 21.08 4.17 -9.54
C ILE A 72 22.36 3.50 -10.05
N ARG A 73 22.31 2.21 -10.40
CA ARG A 73 23.51 1.50 -10.88
C ARG A 73 23.97 1.99 -12.26
N TRP A 74 23.03 2.36 -13.14
CA TRP A 74 23.35 2.99 -14.43
C TRP A 74 23.88 4.43 -14.27
N LEU A 75 23.29 5.23 -13.37
CA LEU A 75 23.75 6.60 -13.07
C LEU A 75 25.16 6.63 -12.49
N ILE A 76 25.49 5.73 -11.56
CA ILE A 76 26.84 5.64 -10.99
C ILE A 76 27.86 5.30 -12.09
N GLY A 77 27.53 4.35 -12.97
CA GLY A 77 28.36 4.03 -14.13
C GLY A 77 28.57 5.23 -15.04
N PHE A 78 27.50 5.96 -15.37
CA PHE A 78 27.58 7.15 -16.22
C PHE A 78 28.40 8.28 -15.60
N LEU A 79 28.28 8.50 -14.29
CA LEU A 79 29.01 9.54 -13.57
C LEU A 79 30.52 9.25 -13.56
N VAL A 80 30.91 8.00 -13.31
CA VAL A 80 32.33 7.57 -13.37
C VAL A 80 32.88 7.73 -14.79
N LEU A 81 32.09 7.39 -15.80
CA LEU A 81 32.49 7.48 -17.21
C LEU A 81 32.66 8.94 -17.66
N ALA A 82 31.74 9.83 -17.26
CA ALA A 82 31.82 11.27 -17.52
C ALA A 82 33.04 11.91 -16.84
N ALA A 83 33.32 11.56 -15.59
CA ALA A 83 34.51 12.04 -14.88
C ALA A 83 35.80 11.59 -15.59
N GLY A 84 35.88 10.32 -16.01
CA GLY A 84 37.02 9.78 -16.75
C GLY A 84 37.28 10.51 -18.07
N ILE A 85 36.23 10.81 -18.84
CA ILE A 85 36.35 11.58 -20.09
C ILE A 85 36.85 13.00 -19.81
N ALA A 86 36.31 13.68 -18.79
CA ALA A 86 36.76 15.02 -18.43
C ALA A 86 38.25 15.05 -18.05
N TYR A 87 38.71 14.06 -17.29
CA TYR A 87 40.14 13.92 -16.98
C TYR A 87 41.00 13.63 -18.20
N PHE A 88 40.51 12.83 -19.16
CA PHE A 88 41.24 12.50 -20.38
C PHE A 88 41.32 13.64 -21.40
N VAL A 89 40.31 14.53 -21.42
CA VAL A 89 40.29 15.69 -22.32
C VAL A 89 41.06 16.88 -21.74
N LEU A 90 41.17 16.97 -20.42
CA LEU A 90 41.84 18.07 -19.71
C LEU A 90 43.33 17.77 -19.40
N GLY A 91 43.79 16.54 -19.58
CA GLY A 91 45.19 16.11 -19.42
C GLY A 91 45.86 15.82 -20.74
#